data_AF-A0A4Q3S5Q0-F1
#
_entry.id   AF-A0A4Q3S5Q0-F1
#
_cell.length_a   1.000
_cell.length_b   1.000
_cell.length_c   1.000
_cell.angle_alpha   90.00
_cell.angle_beta   90.00
_cell.angle_gamma   90.00
#
_symmetry.space_group_name_H-M   'P 1'
#
loop_
_entity.id
_entity.type
_entity.pdbx_description
1 polymer ?
#
loop_
_entity_poly.entity_id
_entity_poly.type
_entity_poly.pdbx_seq_one_letter_code
_entity_poly.pdbx_strand_id
1 'polypeptide(L)' 'MRTTVTLDAELMAKAREASGLQDSAALLSEALTALIERDTARRLARLGGSEPNLKTFRRRPSN' A
#
# COMPACT_ATOMS: atom_id res chain seq x y z
N MET A 1 -13.01 6.46 14.50
CA MET A 1 -12.94 7.93 14.69
C MET A 1 -13.69 8.59 13.53
N ARG A 2 -14.46 9.65 13.77
CA ARG A 2 -15.12 10.42 12.70
C ARG A 2 -14.37 11.73 12.50
N THR A 3 -13.94 11.99 11.27
CA THR A 3 -13.15 13.16 10.91
C THR A 3 -13.71 13.75 9.62
N THR A 4 -13.75 15.08 9.53
CA THR A 4 -14.10 15.79 8.29
C THR A 4 -12.82 16.36 7.70
N VAL A 5 -12.56 16.11 6.43
CA VAL A 5 -11.38 16.60 5.71
C VAL A 5 -11.81 17.25 4.40
N THR A 6 -11.12 18.33 4.00
CA THR A 6 -11.32 18.97 2.71
C THR A 6 -10.33 18.38 1.71
N LEU A 7 -10.82 17.95 0.54
CA LEU A 7 -10.05 17.29 -0.50
C LEU A 7 -10.39 17.88 -1.87
N ASP A 8 -9.43 17.79 -2.78
CA ASP A 8 -9.62 18.15 -4.18
C ASP A 8 -10.57 17.15 -4.87
N ALA A 9 -11.60 17.68 -5.53
CA ALA A 9 -12.62 16.89 -6.22
C ALA A 9 -12.06 16.14 -7.45
N GLU A 10 -11.12 16.74 -8.18
CA GLU A 10 -10.48 16.07 -9.33
C GLU A 10 -9.60 14.91 -8.88
N LEU A 11 -8.88 15.09 -7.77
CA LEU A 11 -8.08 14.02 -7.18
C LEU A 11 -8.96 12.85 -6.73
N MET A 12 -10.08 13.15 -6.08
CA MET A 12 -11.07 12.14 -5.70
C MET A 12 -11.62 11.41 -6.92
N ALA A 13 -11.98 12.12 -8.00
CA ALA A 13 -12.47 11.50 -9.23
C ALA A 13 -11.45 10.51 -9.83
N LYS A 14 -10.19 10.93 -9.96
CA LYS A 14 -9.10 10.07 -10.47
C LYS A 14 -8.88 8.84 -9.58
N ALA A 15 -8.92 9.03 -8.26
CA ALA A 15 -8.75 7.93 -7.31
C ALA A 15 -9.91 6.92 -7.39
N ARG A 16 -11.14 7.37 -7.61
CA ARG A 16 -12.31 6.49 -7.84
C ARG A 16 -12.20 5.72 -9.14
N GLU A 17 -11.78 6.38 -10.22
CA GLU A 17 -11.58 5.74 -11.52
C GLU A 17 -10.49 4.66 -11.44
N ALA A 18 -9.37 4.97 -10.77
CA ALA A 18 -8.25 4.04 -10.64
C ALA A 18 -8.53 2.86 -9.70
N SER A 19 -9.25 3.08 -8.59
CA SER A 19 -9.52 2.05 -7.58
C SER A 19 -10.84 1.29 -7.79
N GLY A 20 -11.77 1.85 -8.56
CA GLY A 20 -13.15 1.37 -8.68
C GLY A 20 -14.02 1.63 -7.44
N LEU A 21 -13.48 2.24 -6.37
CA LEU A 21 -14.20 2.45 -5.11
C LEU A 21 -15.06 3.71 -5.15
N GLN A 22 -16.39 3.52 -5.05
CA GLN A 22 -17.35 4.63 -5.03
C GLN A 22 -17.68 5.14 -3.62
N ASP A 23 -17.36 4.39 -2.58
CA ASP A 23 -17.50 4.87 -1.21
C ASP A 23 -16.28 5.69 -0.77
N SER A 24 -16.53 6.91 -0.28
CA SER A 24 -15.45 7.83 0.13
C SER A 24 -14.67 7.33 1.34
N ALA A 25 -15.33 6.66 2.29
CA ALA A 25 -14.66 6.15 3.49
C ALA A 25 -13.77 4.95 3.15
N ALA A 26 -14.27 4.03 2.31
CA ALA A 26 -13.50 2.91 1.78
C ALA A 26 -12.29 3.41 0.98
N LEU A 27 -12.48 4.38 0.08
CA LEU A 27 -11.40 4.96 -0.71
C LEU A 27 -10.32 5.61 0.16
N LEU A 28 -10.71 6.36 1.19
CA LEU A 28 -9.76 6.98 2.12
C LEU A 28 -9.03 5.95 2.98
N SER A 29 -9.73 4.91 3.45
CA SER A 29 -9.11 3.82 4.20
C SER A 29 -8.06 3.10 3.35
N GLU A 30 -8.41 2.77 2.10
CA GLU A 30 -7.52 2.10 1.17
C GLU A 30 -6.32 2.98 0.80
N ALA A 31 -6.53 4.28 0.57
CA ALA A 31 -5.46 5.22 0.28
C ALA A 31 -4.43 5.31 1.43
N LEU A 32 -4.90 5.27 2.69
CA LEU A 32 -4.02 5.25 3.86
C LEU A 32 -3.26 3.93 3.98
N THR A 33 -3.92 2.80 3.78
CA THR A 33 -3.28 1.48 3.76
C THR A 33 -2.19 1.42 2.70
N ALA A 34 -2.51 1.81 1.45
CA ALA A 34 -1.56 1.84 0.35
C ALA A 34 -0.38 2.79 0.61
N LEU A 35 -0.60 3.92 1.30
CA LEU A 35 0.48 4.83 1.69
C LEU A 35 1.44 4.16 2.69
N ILE A 36 0.88 3.47 3.70
CA ILE A 36 1.67 2.74 4.70
C ILE A 36 2.48 1.64 4.01
N GLU A 37 1.84 0.80 3.19
CA GLU A 37 2.49 -0.29 2.46
C GLU A 37 3.63 0.21 1.58
N ARG A 38 3.45 1.34 0.88
CA ARG A 38 4.50 1.94 0.06
C ARG A 38 5.69 2.40 0.89
N ASP A 39 5.47 2.92 2.11
CA ASP A 39 6.56 3.35 2.98
C ASP A 39 7.26 2.17 3.66
N THR A 40 6.50 1.17 4.11
CA THR A 40 7.07 -0.05 4.69
C THR A 40 7.89 -0.80 3.65
N ALA A 41 7.40 -0.95 2.41
CA ALA A 41 8.16 -1.53 1.32
C ALA A 41 9.48 -0.79 1.07
N ARG A 42 9.47 0.56 1.04
CA ARG A 42 10.70 1.36 0.91
C ARG A 42 11.67 1.15 2.07
N ARG A 43 11.16 1.09 3.31
CA ARG A 43 11.98 0.87 4.51
C ARG A 43 12.57 -0.55 4.51
N LEU A 44 11.78 -1.56 4.20
CA LEU A 44 12.23 -2.95 4.08
C LEU A 44 13.29 -3.09 2.96
N ALA A 45 13.08 -2.44 1.82
CA ALA A 45 14.05 -2.38 0.74
C ALA A 45 15.40 -1.78 1.19
N ARG A 46 15.38 -0.82 2.11
CA ARG A 46 16.60 -0.22 2.68
C ARG A 46 17.25 -1.07 3.77
N LEU A 47 16.45 -1.81 4.55
CA LEU A 47 16.96 -2.68 5.62
C LEU A 47 17.61 -3.97 5.13
N GLY A 48 17.43 -4.29 3.85
CA GLY A 48 18.10 -5.43 3.21
C GLY A 48 17.35 -5.88 1.98
N GLY A 49 16.91 -4.95 1.13
CA GLY A 49 16.02 -5.17 -0.01
C GLY A 49 16.35 -6.43 -0.78
N SER A 50 15.57 -7.47 -0.43
CA SER A 50 15.48 -8.81 -0.99
C SER A 50 16.59 -9.13 -1.99
N GLU A 51 17.76 -9.52 -1.47
CA GLU A 51 18.92 -10.07 -2.19
C GLU A 51 18.63 -10.40 -3.68
N PRO A 52 18.86 -9.46 -4.63
CA PRO A 52 18.46 -9.65 -6.03
C PRO A 52 19.24 -10.78 -6.73
N ASN A 53 20.35 -11.20 -6.13
CA ASN A 53 21.19 -12.32 -6.56
C ASN A 53 21.11 -13.52 -5.61
N LEU A 54 20.08 -13.61 -4.76
CA LEU A 54 19.92 -14.72 -3.83
C LEU A 54 19.82 -16.04 -4.60
N LYS A 55 20.82 -16.91 -4.43
CA LYS A 55 20.71 -18.28 -4.94
C LYS A 55 19.69 -19.02 -4.09
N THR A 56 18.70 -19.62 -4.74
CA THR A 56 17.69 -20.47 -4.10
C THR A 56 18.37 -21.54 -3.25
N PHE A 57 18.22 -21.46 -1.93
CA PHE A 57 18.64 -22.48 -0.99
C PHE A 57 17.45 -23.36 -0.59
N ARG A 58 17.73 -24.62 -0.21
CA ARG A 58 16.69 -25.59 0.16
C ARG A 58 15.95 -25.08 1.41
N ARG A 59 14.65 -24.78 1.27
CA ARG A 59 13.81 -24.43 2.43
C ARG A 59 13.74 -25.63 3.38
N ARG A 60 13.87 -25.36 4.68
CA ARG A 60 13.77 -26.40 5.71
C ARG A 60 12.38 -27.05 5.62
N PRO A 61 12.26 -28.38 5.55
CA PRO A 61 10.96 -29.03 5.53
C PRO A 61 10.23 -28.71 6.84
N SER A 62 8.95 -28.36 6.74
CA SER A 62 8.07 -28.26 7.90
C SER A 62 7.91 -29.66 8.49
N ASN A 63 8.12 -29.77 9.80
CA ASN A 63 7.93 -31.01 10.55
C ASN A 63 6.45 -31.38 10.64
#